data_AF-X0VXD2-F1
#
_entry.id   AF-X0VXD2-F1
#
_cell.length_a   1.000
_cell.length_b   1.000
_cell.length_c   1.000
_cell.angle_alpha   90.00
_cell.angle_beta   90.00
_cell.angle_gamma   90.00
#
_symmetry.space_group_name_H-M   'P 1'
#
loop_
_entity.id
_entity.type
_entity.pdbx_description
1 polymer ?
#
loop_
_entity_poly.entity_id
_entity_poly.type
_entity_poly.pdbx_seq_one_letter_code
_entity_poly.pdbx_strand_id
1 'polypeptide(L)'
;MSNAGRKKGTNGFLAQDFIDAIPGTGGIITDIAKEVGCCWNTAKKFITNFATVKAAYDQEVESVLDSAEVVIIDDIKKGKDVQTAKWFLTMKGANRGYAPTQRREISGPDEGP
;
A
#
# COMPACT_ATOMS: atom_id res chain seq x y z
N MET A 1 27.39 -12.86 -2.37
CA MET A 1 28.16 -12.17 -1.32
C MET A 1 27.35 -12.27 -0.05
N SER A 2 27.76 -13.17 0.84
CA SER A 2 27.04 -13.50 2.07
C SER A 2 27.37 -12.43 3.11
N ASN A 3 26.38 -11.73 3.67
CA ASN A 3 26.64 -10.88 4.83
C ASN A 3 26.12 -11.55 6.09
N ALA A 4 27.00 -11.58 7.09
CA ALA A 4 26.93 -12.40 8.28
C ALA A 4 25.71 -12.09 9.14
N GLY A 5 25.05 -13.14 9.63
CA GLY A 5 23.95 -13.04 10.59
C GLY A 5 24.38 -12.33 11.86
N ARG A 6 24.03 -11.05 11.97
CA ARG A 6 24.17 -10.28 13.21
C ARG A 6 22.99 -10.62 14.12
N LYS A 7 23.11 -11.68 14.91
CA LYS A 7 22.20 -11.89 16.05
C LYS A 7 22.42 -10.74 17.05
N LYS A 8 21.58 -9.70 16.99
CA LYS A 8 21.60 -8.60 17.96
C LYS A 8 21.00 -9.08 19.28
N GLY A 9 21.85 -9.59 20.16
CA GLY A 9 21.53 -9.73 21.57
C GLY A 9 21.44 -8.35 22.24
N THR A 10 20.41 -8.18 23.08
CA THR A 10 20.23 -7.24 24.21
C THR A 10 20.81 -5.80 24.13
N ASN A 11 21.16 -5.31 22.95
CA ASN A 11 21.53 -3.93 22.64
C ASN A 11 20.55 -3.45 21.58
N GLY A 12 19.80 -2.39 21.90
CA GLY A 12 18.57 -1.97 21.19
C GLY A 12 18.68 -1.86 19.67
N PHE A 13 17.54 -2.01 19.00
CA PHE A 13 17.42 -1.82 17.55
C PHE A 13 17.64 -0.35 17.16
N LEU A 14 18.23 -0.12 16.00
CA LEU A 14 18.44 1.20 15.40
C LEU A 14 17.42 1.43 14.29
N ALA A 15 17.07 2.68 14.03
CA ALA A 15 16.18 3.04 12.91
C ALA A 15 16.71 2.51 11.56
N GLN A 16 18.03 2.52 11.36
CA GLN A 16 18.66 2.00 10.14
C GLN A 16 18.41 0.50 9.92
N ASP A 17 18.31 -0.29 11.00
CA ASP A 17 18.02 -1.73 10.87
C ASP A 17 16.68 -1.97 10.19
N PHE A 18 15.70 -1.11 10.47
CA PHE A 18 14.38 -1.18 9.85
C PHE A 18 14.39 -0.64 8.42
N ILE A 19 15.11 0.45 8.16
CA ILE A 19 15.23 1.02 6.81
C ILE A 19 15.84 -0.01 5.85
N ASP A 20 16.87 -0.72 6.29
CA ASP A 20 17.55 -1.74 5.47
C ASP A 20 16.70 -3.00 5.26
N ALA A 21 15.77 -3.28 6.18
CA ALA A 21 14.90 -4.45 6.17
C ALA A 21 13.56 -4.25 5.44
N ILE A 22 13.18 -3.01 5.12
CA ILE A 22 11.92 -2.68 4.45
C ILE A 22 11.88 -3.09 2.97
N PRO A 23 12.93 -2.83 2.15
CA PRO A 23 12.88 -3.10 0.72
C PRO A 23 12.56 -4.55 0.37
N GLY A 24 11.57 -4.76 -0.50
CA GLY A 24 11.16 -6.09 -0.97
C GLY A 24 10.21 -6.84 -0.03
N THR A 25 9.77 -6.22 1.07
CA THR A 25 8.78 -6.80 2.00
C THR A 25 7.34 -6.54 1.60
N GLY A 26 7.11 -5.66 0.62
CA GLY A 26 5.79 -5.21 0.21
C GLY A 26 5.01 -4.47 1.31
N GLY A 27 5.71 -3.92 2.31
CA GLY A 27 5.09 -3.26 3.47
C GLY A 27 4.53 -4.23 4.51
N ILE A 28 4.86 -5.53 4.44
CA ILE A 28 4.39 -6.51 5.42
C ILE A 28 5.24 -6.39 6.71
N ILE A 29 4.67 -5.75 7.74
CA ILE A 29 5.35 -5.52 9.03
C ILE A 29 5.89 -6.82 9.66
N THR A 30 5.19 -7.94 9.47
CA THR A 30 5.66 -9.27 9.95
C THR A 30 6.96 -9.69 9.30
N ASP A 31 7.13 -9.42 8.01
CA ASP A 31 8.34 -9.82 7.28
C ASP A 31 9.50 -8.86 7.61
N ILE A 32 9.22 -7.55 7.71
CA ILE A 32 10.18 -6.57 8.25
C ILE A 32 10.67 -7.00 9.64
N ALA A 33 9.77 -7.43 10.52
CA ALA A 33 10.11 -7.90 11.86
C ALA A 33 10.99 -9.16 11.83
N LYS A 34 10.74 -10.10 10.91
CA LYS A 34 11.57 -11.30 10.71
C LYS A 34 12.97 -10.92 10.20
N GLU A 35 13.06 -10.05 9.21
CA GLU A 35 14.34 -9.57 8.64
C GLU A 35 15.20 -8.87 9.71
N VAL A 36 14.60 -8.03 10.55
CA VAL A 36 15.29 -7.38 11.67
C VAL A 36 15.57 -8.33 12.84
N GLY A 37 14.80 -9.41 12.97
CA GLY A 37 14.85 -10.33 14.11
C GLY A 37 14.20 -9.77 15.38
N CYS A 38 13.13 -8.97 15.24
CA CYS A 38 12.38 -8.40 16.35
C CYS A 38 10.91 -8.89 16.36
N CYS A 39 10.14 -8.51 17.38
CA CYS A 39 8.70 -8.78 17.37
C CYS A 39 7.95 -7.73 16.53
N TRP A 40 6.81 -8.13 15.99
CA TRP A 40 5.96 -7.28 15.14
C TRP A 40 5.64 -5.91 15.78
N ASN A 41 5.34 -5.90 17.09
CA ASN A 41 5.05 -4.67 17.82
C ASN A 41 6.25 -3.71 17.86
N THR A 42 7.47 -4.24 17.94
CA THR A 42 8.69 -3.43 17.88
C THR A 42 8.85 -2.84 16.49
N ALA A 43 8.73 -3.63 15.42
CA ALA A 43 8.78 -3.13 14.06
C ALA A 43 7.74 -2.04 13.79
N LYS A 44 6.48 -2.27 14.20
CA LYS A 44 5.43 -1.26 14.08
C LYS A 44 5.77 0.02 14.82
N LYS A 45 6.27 -0.06 16.06
CA LYS A 45 6.69 1.13 16.82
C LYS A 45 7.77 1.92 16.11
N PHE A 46 8.74 1.25 15.49
CA PHE A 46 9.80 1.94 14.76
C PHE A 46 9.26 2.63 13.49
N ILE A 47 8.40 1.95 12.73
CA ILE A 47 7.73 2.53 11.55
C ILE A 47 6.89 3.75 11.94
N THR A 48 6.16 3.72 13.06
CA THR A 48 5.29 4.84 13.46
C THR A 48 6.04 6.01 14.09
N ASN A 49 7.12 5.74 14.84
CA ASN A 49 7.75 6.76 15.68
C ASN A 49 8.95 7.45 15.01
N PHE A 50 9.55 6.86 13.97
CA PHE A 50 10.69 7.43 13.27
C PHE A 50 10.29 7.83 11.85
N ALA A 51 10.30 9.13 11.56
CA ALA A 51 9.87 9.67 10.26
C ALA A 51 10.65 9.08 9.08
N THR A 52 11.95 8.80 9.25
CA THR A 52 12.79 8.19 8.21
C THR A 52 12.39 6.74 7.91
N VAL A 53 12.08 5.96 8.95
CA VAL A 53 11.58 4.58 8.81
C VAL A 53 10.19 4.59 8.17
N LYS A 54 9.32 5.52 8.59
CA LYS A 54 8.00 5.70 7.99
C LYS A 54 8.09 6.01 6.49
N ALA A 55 8.98 6.93 6.10
CA ALA A 55 9.15 7.29 4.69
C ALA A 55 9.61 6.10 3.84
N ALA A 56 10.55 5.30 4.33
CA ALA A 56 10.97 4.06 3.66
C ALA A 56 9.81 3.06 3.54
N TYR A 57 9.03 2.89 4.61
CA TYR A 57 7.86 2.02 4.62
C TYR A 57 6.79 2.47 3.63
N ASP A 58 6.45 3.76 3.62
CA ASP A 58 5.45 4.31 2.72
C ASP A 58 5.88 4.12 1.26
N GLN A 59 7.15 4.34 0.93
CA GLN A 59 7.70 4.10 -0.41
C GLN A 59 7.57 2.64 -0.84
N GLU A 60 7.84 1.70 0.06
CA GLU A 60 7.66 0.26 -0.21
C GLU A 60 6.18 -0.07 -0.48
N VAL A 61 5.24 0.51 0.30
CA VAL A 61 3.81 0.33 0.08
C VAL A 61 3.37 0.88 -1.28
N GLU A 62 3.82 2.09 -1.66
CA GLU A 62 3.54 2.66 -2.98
C GLU A 62 4.08 1.77 -4.11
N SER A 63 5.24 1.12 -3.93
CA SER A 63 5.78 0.20 -4.94
C SER A 63 4.88 -1.03 -5.21
N VAL A 64 4.15 -1.49 -4.19
CA VAL A 64 3.15 -2.56 -4.33
C VAL A 64 1.92 -2.06 -5.08
N LEU A 65 1.49 -0.83 -4.80
CA LEU A 65 0.40 -0.19 -5.54
C LEU A 65 0.76 -0.01 -7.02
N ASP A 66 1.96 0.46 -7.32
CA ASP A 66 2.48 0.56 -8.69
C ASP A 66 2.48 -0.81 -9.38
N SER A 67 2.89 -1.86 -8.67
CA SER A 67 2.87 -3.24 -9.20
C SER A 67 1.45 -3.72 -9.49
N ALA A 68 0.48 -3.37 -8.65
CA ALA A 68 -0.93 -3.67 -8.90
C ALA A 68 -1.47 -2.87 -10.10
N GLU A 69 -1.10 -1.59 -10.25
CA GLU A 69 -1.45 -0.79 -11.42
C GLU A 69 -0.90 -1.40 -12.71
N VAL A 70 0.32 -1.95 -12.71
CA VAL A 70 0.89 -2.66 -13.86
C VAL A 70 0.02 -3.85 -14.28
N VAL A 71 -0.47 -4.66 -13.33
CA VAL A 71 -1.36 -5.80 -13.62
C VAL A 71 -2.66 -5.33 -14.27
N ILE A 72 -3.30 -4.30 -13.70
CA ILE A 72 -4.54 -3.72 -14.23
C ILE A 72 -4.33 -3.21 -15.67
N ILE A 73 -3.24 -2.48 -15.92
CA ILE A 73 -2.92 -1.95 -17.24
C ILE A 73 -2.61 -3.07 -18.24
N ASP A 74 -1.92 -4.13 -17.83
CA ASP A 74 -1.65 -5.30 -18.67
C ASP A 74 -2.94 -6.00 -19.11
N ASP A 75 -3.87 -6.22 -18.17
CA ASP A 75 -5.17 -6.82 -18.45
C ASP A 75 -5.99 -6.01 -19.45
N ILE A 76 -5.97 -4.67 -19.31
CA ILE A 76 -6.63 -3.76 -20.25
C ILE A 76 -5.96 -3.84 -21.63
N LYS A 77 -4.63 -3.74 -21.71
CA LYS A 77 -3.88 -3.77 -22.99
C LYS A 77 -4.07 -5.07 -23.76
N LYS A 78 -4.11 -6.19 -23.04
CA LYS A 78 -4.29 -7.52 -23.63
C LYS A 78 -5.76 -7.89 -23.82
N GLY A 79 -6.69 -7.05 -23.40
CA GLY A 79 -8.13 -7.30 -23.50
C GLY A 79 -8.57 -8.54 -22.73
N LYS A 80 -7.95 -8.85 -21.59
CA LYS A 80 -8.27 -10.05 -20.80
C LYS A 80 -9.64 -9.95 -20.14
N ASP A 81 -9.96 -8.78 -19.58
CA ASP A 81 -11.23 -8.54 -18.89
C ASP A 81 -11.75 -7.12 -19.14
N VAL A 82 -12.96 -7.04 -19.70
CA VAL A 82 -13.67 -5.78 -19.95
C VAL A 82 -14.12 -5.12 -18.64
N GLN A 83 -14.37 -5.89 -17.57
CA GLN A 83 -14.77 -5.34 -16.28
C GLN A 83 -13.62 -4.56 -15.63
N THR A 84 -12.38 -5.05 -15.72
CA THR A 84 -11.18 -4.30 -15.31
C THR A 84 -11.09 -2.94 -16.02
N ALA A 85 -11.34 -2.90 -17.34
CA ALA A 85 -11.33 -1.65 -18.10
C ALA A 85 -12.45 -0.69 -17.66
N LYS A 86 -13.67 -1.21 -17.44
CA LYS A 86 -14.80 -0.41 -16.93
C LYS A 86 -14.49 0.17 -15.55
N TRP A 87 -14.03 -0.67 -14.61
CA TRP A 87 -13.67 -0.23 -13.27
C TRP A 87 -12.56 0.83 -13.31
N PHE A 88 -11.50 0.62 -14.08
CA PHE A 88 -10.43 1.60 -14.23
C PHE A 88 -10.94 2.95 -14.74
N LEU A 89 -11.87 2.97 -15.71
CA LEU A 89 -12.50 4.19 -16.19
C LEU A 89 -13.35 4.88 -15.13
N THR A 90 -14.05 4.14 -14.26
CA THR A 90 -14.79 4.76 -13.14
C THR A 90 -13.87 5.44 -12.13
N MET A 91 -12.66 4.91 -11.93
CA MET A 91 -11.70 5.41 -10.95
C MET A 91 -10.83 6.56 -11.50
N LYS A 92 -10.20 6.37 -12.67
CA LYS A 92 -9.23 7.32 -13.25
C LYS A 92 -9.79 8.12 -14.43
N GLY A 93 -10.88 7.65 -15.04
CA GLY A 93 -11.57 8.29 -16.18
C GLY A 93 -12.83 9.08 -15.79
N ALA A 94 -13.05 9.34 -14.50
CA ALA A 94 -14.24 10.03 -14.00
C ALA A 94 -14.46 11.40 -14.69
N ASN A 95 -13.39 12.15 -14.93
CA ASN A 95 -13.41 13.43 -15.65
C ASN A 95 -13.84 13.33 -17.13
N ARG A 96 -13.87 12.12 -17.71
CA ARG A 96 -14.36 11.83 -19.06
C ARG A 96 -15.82 11.38 -19.07
N GLY A 97 -16.54 11.51 -17.95
CA GLY A 97 -17.95 11.15 -17.83
C GLY A 97 -18.21 9.71 -17.38
N TYR A 98 -17.18 8.99 -16.93
CA TYR A 98 -17.32 7.63 -16.38
C TYR A 98 -17.54 7.59 -14.87
N ALA A 99 -17.67 8.76 -14.22
CA ALA A 99 -17.96 8.83 -12.80
C ALA A 99 -19.31 8.14 -12.50
N PRO A 100 -19.44 7.41 -11.38
CA PRO A 100 -20.73 6.86 -10.98
C PRO A 100 -21.76 7.97 -10.82
N THR A 101 -22.83 7.91 -11.59
CA THR A 101 -23.94 8.87 -11.47
C THR A 101 -24.67 8.60 -10.16
N GLN A 102 -24.40 9.40 -9.12
CA GLN A 102 -25.21 9.38 -7.91
C GLN A 102 -26.52 10.11 -8.19
N ARG A 103 -27.61 9.36 -8.43
CA ARG A 103 -28.97 9.88 -8.29
C ARG A 103 -29.28 9.95 -6.80
N ARG A 104 -29.10 11.12 -6.18
CA ARG A 104 -29.69 11.41 -4.87
C ARG A 104 -31.13 11.87 -5.10
N GLU A 105 -32.09 11.01 -4.79
CA GLU A 105 -33.48 11.45 -4.64
C GLU A 105 -33.56 12.23 -3.33
N ILE A 106 -33.63 13.56 -3.42
CA ILE A 106 -34.01 14.42 -2.30
C ILE A 106 -35.54 14.39 -2.27
N SER A 107 -36.11 13.38 -1.61
CA SER A 107 -37.50 13.45 -1.17
C SER A 107 -37.54 14.33 0.08
N GLY A 108 -37.96 15.58 -0.08
CA GLY A 108 -38.21 16.49 1.04
C GLY A 108 -39.46 16.07 1.82
N PRO A 109 -39.61 16.46 3.11
CA PRO A 109 -40.72 16.01 3.96
C PRO A 109 -42.11 16.59 3.63
N ASP A 110 -42.29 17.33 2.54
CA ASP A 110 -43.56 18.00 2.23
C ASP A 110 -43.82 17.98 0.71
N GLU A 111 -44.51 16.93 0.25
CA GLU A 111 -45.18 16.90 -1.04
C GLU A 111 -46.66 16.53 -0.80
N GLY A 112 -47.46 17.57 -0.56
CA GLY A 112 -48.91 17.58 -0.83
C GLY A 112 -49.21 18.61 -1.93
N PRO A 113 -50.23 18.38 -2.77
CA PRO A 113 -50.51 19.17 -3.99
C PRO A 113 -50.92 20.62 -3.73
#